data_AF-A0A364XYY4-F1
#
_entry.id   AF-A0A364XYY4-F1
#
_cell.length_a   1.000
_cell.length_b   1.000
_cell.length_c   1.000
_cell.angle_alpha   90.00
_cell.angle_beta   90.00
_cell.angle_gamma   90.00
#
_symmetry.space_group_name_H-M   'P 1'
#
loop_
_entity.id
_entity.type
_entity.pdbx_description
1 polymer ?
#
loop_
_entity_poly.entity_id
_entity_poly.type
_entity_poly.pdbx_seq_one_letter_code
_entity_poly.pdbx_strand_id
1 'polypeptide(L)'
;MTCSIISESRLASHKSITIYLIEQQLKSKRFFDDVESIGLGCYDFQPNLDHLILKNLALDDGSDNTFELYSQVMHKHSQLLKPNFKAIHNRSRKAYSDLVALKRRVAKTK
;
A
#
# COMPACT_ATOMS: atom_id res chain seq x y z
N MET A 1 -14.53 -14.37 -34.61
CA MET A 1 -14.55 -13.03 -33.99
C MET A 1 -13.68 -13.09 -32.74
N THR A 2 -12.42 -12.70 -32.85
CA THR A 2 -11.49 -12.66 -31.70
C THR A 2 -11.79 -11.40 -30.91
N CYS A 3 -12.40 -11.56 -29.74
CA CYS A 3 -12.53 -10.48 -28.78
C CYS A 3 -11.11 -10.12 -28.33
N SER A 4 -10.57 -9.01 -28.82
CA SER A 4 -9.31 -8.48 -28.33
C SER A 4 -9.51 -8.12 -26.85
N ILE A 5 -8.99 -8.97 -25.95
CA ILE A 5 -9.02 -8.75 -24.49
C ILE A 5 -8.21 -7.51 -24.10
N ILE A 6 -7.43 -6.97 -25.03
CA ILE A 6 -6.74 -5.70 -24.87
C ILE A 6 -7.53 -4.69 -25.69
N SER A 7 -8.53 -4.07 -25.08
CA SER A 7 -8.72 -2.66 -25.41
C SER A 7 -7.41 -1.98 -25.00
N GLU A 8 -6.91 -1.05 -25.81
CA GLU A 8 -5.88 -0.07 -25.45
C GLU A 8 -6.41 0.82 -24.31
N SER A 9 -6.73 0.17 -23.20
CA SER A 9 -7.26 0.71 -21.98
C SER A 9 -6.18 1.64 -21.47
N ARG A 10 -6.46 2.94 -21.56
CA ARG A 10 -5.75 4.04 -20.91
C ARG A 10 -4.79 3.51 -19.86
N LEU A 11 -3.50 3.50 -20.18
CA LEU A 11 -2.45 2.98 -19.31
C LEU A 11 -2.73 3.50 -17.88
N ALA A 12 -2.87 2.58 -16.93
CA ALA A 12 -3.27 2.95 -15.58
C ALA A 12 -2.32 4.04 -15.06
N SER A 13 -2.88 5.17 -14.60
CA SER A 13 -2.03 6.27 -14.15
C SER A 13 -1.11 5.78 -13.03
N HIS A 14 0.09 6.36 -12.93
CA HIS A 14 1.04 6.03 -11.86
C HIS A 14 0.39 6.11 -10.46
N LYS A 15 -0.48 7.11 -10.25
CA LYS A 15 -1.31 7.24 -9.04
C LYS A 15 -2.25 6.04 -8.85
N SER A 16 -2.95 5.61 -9.89
CA SER A 16 -3.88 4.46 -9.82
C SER A 16 -3.15 3.17 -9.47
N ILE A 17 -1.98 2.94 -10.09
CA ILE A 17 -1.11 1.80 -9.78
C ILE A 17 -0.65 1.85 -8.33
N THR A 18 -0.19 3.01 -7.86
CA THR A 18 0.28 3.17 -6.47
C THR A 18 -0.82 2.90 -5.46
N ILE A 19 -2.03 3.42 -5.71
CA ILE A 19 -3.20 3.16 -4.84
C ILE A 19 -3.55 1.67 -4.83
N TYR A 20 -3.48 1.00 -5.99
CA TYR A 20 -3.71 -0.44 -6.07
C TYR A 20 -2.68 -1.23 -5.27
N LEU A 21 -1.39 -0.89 -5.35
CA LEU A 21 -0.33 -1.54 -4.56
C LEU A 21 -0.56 -1.35 -3.05
N ILE A 22 -0.88 -0.12 -2.62
CA ILE A 22 -1.26 0.17 -1.23
C ILE A 22 -2.45 -0.68 -0.81
N GLU A 23 -3.45 -0.82 -1.68
CA GLU A 23 -4.63 -1.64 -1.41
C GLU A 23 -4.27 -3.11 -1.15
N GLN A 24 -3.43 -3.70 -2.00
CA GLN A 24 -2.98 -5.09 -1.81
C GLN A 24 -2.13 -5.25 -0.54
N GLN A 25 -1.26 -4.28 -0.25
CA GLN A 25 -0.45 -4.31 0.97
C GLN A 25 -1.30 -4.22 2.23
N LEU A 26 -2.33 -3.37 2.25
CA LEU A 26 -3.25 -3.24 3.39
C LEU A 26 -4.07 -4.51 3.60
N LYS A 27 -4.54 -5.15 2.51
CA LYS A 27 -5.24 -6.44 2.58
C LYS A 27 -4.32 -7.54 3.13
N SER A 28 -3.10 -7.63 2.60
CA SER A 28 -2.07 -8.58 3.05
C SER A 28 -1.82 -8.42 4.55
N LYS A 29 -1.45 -7.21 4.99
CA LYS A 29 -1.20 -6.90 6.41
C LYS A 29 -2.40 -7.29 7.29
N ARG A 30 -3.61 -6.84 6.94
CA ARG A 30 -4.80 -7.16 7.74
C ARG A 30 -5.07 -8.67 7.82
N PHE A 31 -4.94 -9.38 6.72
CA PHE A 31 -5.15 -10.83 6.67
C PHE A 31 -4.17 -11.56 7.59
N PHE A 32 -2.88 -11.27 7.48
CA PHE A 32 -1.86 -11.93 8.28
C PHE A 32 -1.92 -11.53 9.75
N ASP A 33 -2.29 -10.27 10.07
CA ASP A 33 -2.58 -9.83 11.45
C ASP A 33 -3.74 -10.65 12.05
N ASP A 34 -4.83 -10.85 11.28
CA ASP A 34 -5.99 -11.62 11.74
C ASP A 34 -5.65 -13.11 11.93
N VAL A 35 -4.87 -13.71 11.01
CA VAL A 35 -4.43 -15.11 11.12
C VAL A 35 -3.44 -15.30 12.27
N GLU A 36 -2.56 -14.34 12.53
CA GLU A 36 -1.65 -14.37 13.69
C GLU A 36 -2.44 -14.27 15.00
N SER A 37 -3.49 -13.45 15.04
CA SER A 37 -4.33 -13.27 16.24
C SER A 37 -5.05 -14.54 16.71
N ILE A 38 -5.24 -15.52 15.80
CA ILE A 38 -5.82 -16.84 16.13
C ILE A 38 -4.75 -17.91 16.38
N GLY A 39 -3.48 -17.52 16.51
CA GLY A 39 -2.36 -18.40 16.82
C GLY A 39 -1.77 -19.14 15.62
N LEU A 40 -2.21 -18.83 14.40
CA LEU A 40 -1.64 -19.39 13.17
C LEU A 40 -0.49 -18.50 12.66
N GLY A 41 0.54 -18.24 13.48
CA GLY A 41 1.65 -17.35 13.14
C GLY A 41 2.82 -18.01 12.36
N CYS A 42 3.83 -17.19 12.02
CA CYS A 42 5.06 -17.53 11.26
C CYS A 42 4.82 -17.99 9.81
N TYR A 43 4.79 -17.03 8.88
CA TYR A 43 4.60 -17.30 7.46
C TYR A 43 5.89 -17.03 6.67
N ASP A 44 6.36 -18.02 5.92
CA ASP A 44 7.53 -17.87 5.05
C ASP A 44 7.25 -16.98 3.82
N PHE A 45 5.99 -16.80 3.46
CA PHE A 45 5.57 -16.17 2.20
C PHE A 45 4.53 -15.06 2.38
N GLN A 46 4.78 -14.11 3.28
CA GLN A 46 3.98 -12.89 3.34
C GLN A 46 4.36 -11.95 2.19
N PRO A 47 3.41 -11.57 1.30
CA PRO A 47 3.70 -10.59 0.26
C PRO A 47 4.08 -9.24 0.88
N ASN A 48 5.26 -8.75 0.52
CA ASN A 48 5.77 -7.45 0.94
C ASN A 48 5.93 -6.52 -0.27
N LEU A 49 5.05 -5.53 -0.38
CA LEU A 49 5.05 -4.51 -1.43
C LEU A 49 5.61 -3.17 -0.95
N ASP A 50 6.15 -3.10 0.27
CA ASP A 50 6.48 -1.85 0.94
C ASP A 50 7.53 -1.04 0.15
N HIS A 51 8.65 -1.68 -0.23
CA HIS A 51 9.66 -1.03 -1.06
C HIS A 51 9.16 -0.65 -2.45
N LEU A 52 8.28 -1.45 -3.06
CA LEU A 52 7.69 -1.12 -4.36
C LEU A 52 6.81 0.12 -4.27
N ILE A 53 6.03 0.25 -3.19
CA ILE A 53 5.21 1.44 -2.92
C ILE A 53 6.10 2.66 -2.67
N LEU A 54 7.14 2.52 -1.85
CA LEU A 54 8.10 3.59 -1.57
C LEU A 54 8.80 4.08 -2.84
N LYS A 55 9.26 3.16 -3.70
CA LYS A 55 9.88 3.50 -4.99
C LYS A 55 8.91 4.20 -5.93
N ASN A 56 7.67 3.70 -6.07
CA ASN A 56 6.65 4.39 -6.87
C ASN A 56 6.42 5.82 -6.34
N LEU A 57 6.35 6.01 -5.03
CA LEU A 57 6.18 7.33 -4.45
C LEU A 57 7.44 8.23 -4.53
N ALA A 58 8.58 7.70 -4.97
CA ALA A 58 9.90 8.33 -4.84
C ALA A 58 10.15 8.82 -3.39
N LEU A 59 9.88 7.91 -2.46
CA LEU A 59 10.12 8.00 -1.03
C LEU A 59 11.24 7.07 -0.57
N ASP A 60 11.63 6.09 -1.38
CA ASP A 60 12.71 5.17 -1.05
C ASP A 60 14.06 5.90 -1.10
N ASP A 61 14.54 6.33 0.07
CA ASP A 61 15.85 6.95 0.25
C ASP A 61 16.85 6.03 0.97
N GLY A 62 16.51 4.75 1.11
CA GLY A 62 17.33 3.75 1.80
C GLY A 62 17.47 3.98 3.31
N SER A 63 16.77 4.95 3.91
CA SER A 63 16.84 5.20 5.35
C SER A 63 15.78 4.43 6.12
N ASP A 64 16.20 3.85 7.25
CA ASP A 64 15.30 3.18 8.19
C ASP A 64 14.23 4.14 8.73
N ASN A 65 14.57 5.41 8.93
CA ASN A 65 13.63 6.42 9.41
C ASN A 65 12.46 6.65 8.43
N THR A 66 12.74 6.73 7.11
CA THR A 66 11.67 6.87 6.12
C THR A 66 10.80 5.61 6.07
N PHE A 67 11.42 4.43 6.18
CA PHE A 67 10.70 3.16 6.24
C PHE A 67 9.82 3.05 7.49
N GLU A 68 10.29 3.50 8.64
CA GLU A 68 9.54 3.52 9.89
C GLU A 68 8.31 4.44 9.80
N LEU A 69 8.50 5.67 9.31
CA LEU A 69 7.39 6.61 9.09
C LEU A 69 6.35 6.06 8.10
N TYR A 70 6.81 5.38 7.04
CA TYR A 70 5.94 4.67 6.12
C TYR A 70 5.17 3.55 6.81
N SER A 71 5.86 2.72 7.60
CA SER A 71 5.29 1.58 8.31
C SER A 71 4.20 2.01 9.27
N GLN A 72 4.41 3.11 9.99
CA GLN A 72 3.41 3.71 10.88
C GLN A 72 2.15 4.15 10.11
N VAL A 73 2.30 4.77 8.94
CA VAL A 73 1.14 5.15 8.10
C VAL A 73 0.39 3.90 7.64
N MET A 74 1.09 2.88 7.16
CA MET A 74 0.45 1.64 6.68
C MET A 74 -0.26 0.88 7.81
N HIS A 75 0.39 0.74 8.97
CA HIS A 75 -0.19 0.10 10.14
C HIS A 75 -1.46 0.82 10.63
N LYS A 76 -1.42 2.16 10.73
CA LYS A 76 -2.59 2.97 11.07
C LYS A 76 -3.78 2.69 10.15
N HIS A 77 -3.54 2.54 8.84
CA HIS A 77 -4.62 2.30 7.88
C HIS A 77 -5.06 0.83 7.81
N SER A 78 -4.19 -0.15 8.11
CA SER A 78 -4.56 -1.57 8.14
C SER A 78 -5.47 -1.90 9.33
N GLN A 79 -5.23 -1.31 10.49
CA GLN A 79 -6.06 -1.50 11.70
C GLN A 79 -7.49 -0.97 11.52
N LEU A 80 -7.69 0.03 10.66
CA LEU A 80 -8.99 0.64 10.37
C LEU A 80 -9.68 0.04 9.14
N LEU A 81 -9.15 -1.04 8.59
CA LEU A 81 -9.67 -1.70 7.41
C LEU A 81 -10.92 -2.51 7.77
N LYS A 82 -12.00 -2.33 7.00
CA LYS A 82 -13.22 -3.14 7.12
C LYS A 82 -13.31 -4.05 5.88
N PRO A 83 -13.80 -5.30 6.01
CA PRO A 83 -13.90 -6.25 4.89
C PRO A 83 -15.04 -5.85 3.92
N ASN A 84 -14.82 -4.78 3.16
CA ASN A 84 -15.74 -4.24 2.17
C ASN A 84 -14.94 -3.54 1.07
N PHE A 85 -15.17 -3.90 -0.19
CA PHE A 85 -14.42 -3.38 -1.33
C PHE A 85 -14.34 -1.83 -1.37
N LYS A 86 -15.48 -1.14 -1.20
CA LYS A 86 -15.52 0.33 -1.20
C LYS A 86 -14.78 0.91 0.00
N ALA A 87 -14.92 0.29 1.17
CA ALA A 87 -14.23 0.75 2.39
C ALA A 87 -12.71 0.61 2.25
N ILE A 88 -12.25 -0.52 1.71
CA ILE A 88 -10.84 -0.81 1.44
C ILE A 88 -10.29 0.20 0.44
N HIS A 89 -10.93 0.37 -0.72
CA HIS A 89 -10.47 1.32 -1.73
C HIS A 89 -10.39 2.76 -1.19
N ASN A 90 -11.41 3.22 -0.45
CA ASN A 90 -11.40 4.54 0.18
C ASN A 90 -10.28 4.68 1.22
N ARG A 91 -9.99 3.62 1.98
CA ARG A 91 -8.90 3.60 2.95
C ARG A 91 -7.54 3.69 2.25
N SER A 92 -7.33 2.93 1.18
CA SER A 92 -6.11 2.99 0.36
C SER A 92 -5.87 4.37 -0.23
N ARG A 93 -6.93 5.06 -0.68
CA ARG A 93 -6.83 6.45 -1.15
C ARG A 93 -6.41 7.42 -0.04
N LYS A 94 -6.88 7.21 1.20
CA LYS A 94 -6.46 8.01 2.37
C LYS A 94 -5.00 7.72 2.73
N ALA A 95 -4.59 6.45 2.75
CA ALA A 95 -3.20 6.05 2.94
C ALA A 95 -2.28 6.69 1.88
N TYR A 96 -2.66 6.66 0.60
CA TYR A 96 -1.93 7.35 -0.46
C TYR A 96 -1.77 8.86 -0.19
N SER A 97 -2.85 9.54 0.21
CA SER A 97 -2.79 10.97 0.54
C SER A 97 -1.85 11.24 1.72
N ASP A 98 -1.89 10.42 2.76
CA ASP A 98 -1.01 10.53 3.93
C ASP A 98 0.47 10.30 3.54
N LEU A 99 0.75 9.31 2.68
CA LEU A 99 2.10 9.05 2.18
C LEU A 99 2.62 10.17 1.26
N VAL A 100 1.77 10.75 0.41
CA VAL A 100 2.15 11.94 -0.38
C VAL A 100 2.42 13.14 0.52
N ALA A 101 1.67 13.31 1.61
CA ALA A 101 1.94 14.35 2.60
C ALA A 101 3.26 14.09 3.35
N LEU A 102 3.56 12.83 3.69
CA LEU A 102 4.83 12.41 4.27
C LEU A 102 6.00 12.77 3.34
N LYS A 103 5.91 12.45 2.05
CA LYS A 103 6.92 12.82 1.05
C LYS A 103 7.24 14.31 1.06
N ARG A 104 6.20 15.16 1.12
CA ARG A 104 6.37 16.62 1.18
C ARG A 104 7.04 17.09 2.47
N ARG A 105 6.92 16.35 3.58
CA ARG A 105 7.60 16.67 4.84
C ARG A 105 9.06 16.27 4.79
N VAL A 106 9.36 15.05 4.37
CA VAL A 106 10.74 14.55 4.23
C VAL A 106 11.55 15.41 3.26
N ALA A 107 10.95 15.82 2.15
CA ALA A 107 11.59 16.71 1.18
C ALA A 107 11.89 18.14 1.69
N LYS A 108 11.29 18.57 2.82
CA LYS A 108 11.58 19.88 3.45
C LYS A 108 12.69 19.80 4.50
N THR A 109 13.05 18.59 4.93
CA THR A 109 14.06 18.35 5.97
C THR A 109 15.43 18.03 5.39
N LYS A 110 15.49 17.70 4.09
CA LYS A 110 16.71 17.62 3.29
C LYS A 110 17.06 19.00 2.75
#